data_AF-A0A836RQL7-F1
#
_entry.id   AF-A0A836RQL7-F1
#
_cell.length_a   1.000
_cell.length_b   1.000
_cell.length_c   1.000
_cell.angle_alpha   90.00
_cell.angle_beta   90.00
_cell.angle_gamma   90.00
#
_symmetry.space_group_name_H-M   'P 1'
#
loop_
_entity.id
_entity.type
_entity.pdbx_description
1 polymer ?
#
loop_
_entity_poly.entity_id
_entity_poly.type
_entity_poly.pdbx_seq_one_letter_code
_entity_poly.pdbx_strand_id
1 'polypeptide(L)' 'MQESGSSKNVKHRILLLGIGNTLHGDDGVGYCLAYGIKYCGGIEGADIANIQELNPGHITMLDGYETVVFIDAYISEDMP' A
#
# COMPACT_ATOMS: atom_id res chain seq x y z
N MET A 1 -27.51 4.45 34.92
CA MET A 1 -27.08 4.51 33.52
C MET A 1 -25.55 4.47 33.52
N GLN A 2 -24.98 3.31 33.19
CA GLN A 2 -23.54 3.18 32.98
C GLN A 2 -23.32 3.28 31.48
N GLU A 3 -22.57 4.28 31.03
CA GLU A 3 -22.04 4.34 29.67
C GLU A 3 -20.98 3.24 29.57
N SER A 4 -21.35 2.10 28.99
CA SER A 4 -20.39 1.10 28.56
C SER A 4 -19.64 1.68 27.37
N GLY A 5 -18.46 2.23 27.66
CA GLY A 5 -17.48 2.62 26.65
C GLY A 5 -17.22 1.43 25.73
N SER A 6 -17.83 1.48 24.55
CA SER A 6 -17.48 0.61 23.43
C SER A 6 -16.01 0.85 23.17
N SER A 7 -15.16 -0.10 23.58
CA SER A 7 -13.78 -0.17 23.12
C SER A 7 -13.85 -0.28 21.61
N LYS A 8 -13.74 0.87 20.93
CA LYS A 8 -13.56 0.92 19.48
C LYS A 8 -12.29 0.13 19.24
N ASN A 9 -12.46 -1.07 18.72
CA ASN A 9 -11.38 -1.91 18.26
C ASN A 9 -10.76 -1.14 17.09
N VAL A 10 -9.79 -0.26 17.39
CA VAL A 10 -9.07 0.49 16.37
C VAL A 10 -8.21 -0.57 15.68
N LYS A 11 -8.78 -1.19 14.65
CA LYS A 11 -8.00 -1.97 13.71
C LYS A 11 -6.98 -0.98 13.16
N HIS A 12 -5.72 -1.07 13.62
CA HIS A 12 -4.62 -0.34 13.03
C HIS A 12 -4.66 -0.60 11.52
N ARG A 13 -5.06 0.40 10.73
CA ARG A 13 -5.31 0.22 9.30
C ARG A 13 -4.01 0.47 8.56
N ILE A 14 -3.45 -0.61 8.01
CA ILE A 14 -2.25 -0.57 7.18
C ILE A 14 -2.67 -0.55 5.71
N LEU A 15 -2.04 0.29 4.89
CA LEU A 15 -2.11 0.25 3.43
C LEU A 15 -0.76 -0.20 2.87
N LEU A 16 -0.76 -1.27 2.07
CA LEU A 16 0.34 -1.64 1.19
C LEU A 16 0.07 -1.05 -0.20
N LEU A 17 0.90 -0.11 -0.64
CA LEU A 17 0.74 0.56 -1.93
C LEU A 17 1.92 0.22 -2.85
N GLY A 18 1.67 -0.68 -3.79
CA GLY A 18 2.60 -1.00 -4.87
C GLY A 18 2.55 0.04 -5.97
N ILE A 19 3.71 0.60 -6.32
CA ILE A 19 3.88 1.61 -7.36
C ILE A 19 4.80 1.02 -8.42
N GLY A 20 4.56 1.35 -9.68
CA GLY A 20 5.49 1.01 -10.74
C GLY A 20 4.82 0.90 -12.10
N ASN A 21 5.50 1.37 -13.13
CA ASN A 21 4.98 1.31 -14.49
C ASN A 21 5.33 -0.05 -15.13
N THR A 22 4.31 -0.89 -15.32
CA THR A 22 4.49 -2.23 -15.92
C THR A 22 4.95 -2.20 -17.38
N LEU A 23 4.96 -1.04 -18.02
CA LEU A 23 5.48 -0.82 -19.36
C LEU A 23 6.96 -0.37 -19.38
N HIS A 24 7.57 -0.09 -18.22
CA HIS A 24 8.97 0.30 -18.07
C HIS A 24 9.83 -0.79 -17.41
N GLY A 25 9.55 -2.06 -17.72
CA GLY A 25 10.36 -3.19 -17.26
C GLY A 25 10.33 -3.34 -15.74
N ASP A 26 11.52 -3.32 -15.12
CA ASP A 26 11.69 -3.54 -13.68
C ASP A 26 11.07 -2.44 -12.81
N ASP A 27 10.76 -1.27 -13.40
CA ASP A 27 9.98 -0.22 -12.73
C ASP A 27 8.62 -0.75 -12.24
N GLY A 28 8.03 -1.71 -12.95
CA GLY A 28 6.76 -2.33 -12.58
C GLY A 28 6.79 -3.25 -11.36
N VAL A 29 7.94 -3.43 -10.69
CA VAL A 29 8.09 -4.43 -9.62
C VAL A 29 7.14 -4.18 -8.44
N GLY A 30 6.95 -2.93 -8.01
CA GLY A 30 6.07 -2.62 -6.89
C GLY A 30 4.61 -2.91 -7.22
N TYR A 31 4.16 -2.53 -8.42
CA TYR A 31 2.83 -2.89 -8.95
C TYR A 31 2.63 -4.41 -8.96
N CYS A 32 3.57 -5.15 -9.56
CA CYS A 32 3.50 -6.60 -9.71
C CYS A 32 3.49 -7.32 -8.36
N LEU A 33 4.30 -6.86 -7.40
CA LEU A 33 4.34 -7.45 -6.06
C LEU A 33 3.01 -7.26 -5.32
N ALA A 34 2.47 -6.05 -5.29
CA ALA A 34 1.18 -5.78 -4.64
C ALA A 34 0.03 -6.54 -5.33
N TYR A 35 0.05 -6.63 -6.67
CA TYR A 35 -0.88 -7.46 -7.42
C TYR A 35 -0.79 -8.94 -7.01
N GLY A 36 0.43 -9.48 -6.93
CA GLY A 36 0.69 -10.86 -6.55
C GLY A 36 0.22 -11.19 -5.13
N ILE A 37 0.53 -10.33 -4.14
CA ILE A 37 0.08 -10.51 -2.76
C ILE A 37 -1.45 -10.54 -2.69
N LYS A 38 -2.12 -9.62 -3.38
CA LYS A 38 -3.59 -9.60 -3.45
C LYS A 38 -4.15 -10.86 -4.10
N TYR A 39 -3.54 -11.33 -5.18
CA TYR A 39 -3.91 -12.56 -5.87
C TYR A 39 -3.75 -13.81 -4.98
N CYS A 40 -2.73 -13.83 -4.11
CA CYS A 40 -2.48 -14.92 -3.16
C CYS A 40 -3.35 -14.89 -1.89
N GLY A 41 -4.30 -13.95 -1.79
CA GLY A 41 -5.24 -13.87 -0.65
C GLY A 41 -5.00 -12.69 0.30
N GLY A 42 -3.99 -11.86 0.03
CA GLY A 42 -3.72 -10.64 0.79
C GLY A 42 -2.94 -10.86 2.09
N ILE A 43 -2.95 -9.84 2.96
CA ILE A 43 -2.31 -9.85 4.28
C ILE A 43 -3.37 -9.50 5.31
N GLU A 44 -3.49 -10.30 6.35
CA GLU A 44 -4.43 -10.01 7.43
C GLU A 44 -4.11 -8.65 8.07
N GLY A 45 -5.11 -7.76 8.13
CA GLY A 45 -4.96 -6.43 8.73
C GLY A 45 -4.39 -5.34 7.82
N ALA A 46 -4.09 -5.64 6.55
CA ALA A 46 -3.63 -4.66 5.57
C ALA A 46 -4.54 -4.61 4.33
N ASP A 47 -4.88 -3.40 3.92
CA ASP A 47 -5.45 -3.15 2.59
C ASP A 47 -4.30 -3.08 1.57
N ILE A 48 -4.57 -3.52 0.35
CA ILE A 48 -3.55 -3.61 -0.72
C ILE A 48 -4.06 -2.91 -1.97
N ALA A 49 -3.28 -1.96 -2.46
CA ALA A 49 -3.51 -1.23 -3.70
C ALA A 49 -2.26 -1.29 -4.60
N ASN A 50 -2.48 -1.15 -5.90
CA ASN A 50 -1.43 -0.99 -6.89
C ASN A 50 -1.79 0.12 -7.88
N ILE A 51 -0.79 0.92 -8.24
CA ILE A 51 -0.93 2.06 -9.16
C ILE A 51 0.28 2.09 -10.11
N GLN A 52 0.05 2.57 -11.34
CA GLN A 52 1.10 2.65 -12.36
C GLN A 52 2.12 3.76 -12.09
N GLU A 53 1.70 4.81 -11.38
CA GLU A 53 2.53 5.94 -10.98
C GLU A 53 1.89 6.64 -9.77
N LEU A 54 2.69 7.35 -8.98
CA LEU A 54 2.17 8.22 -7.92
C LEU A 54 1.92 9.62 -8.48
N ASN A 55 0.70 10.13 -8.31
CA ASN A 55 0.35 11.50 -8.67
C ASN A 55 -0.48 12.15 -7.54
N PRO A 56 -0.64 13.50 -7.52
CA PRO A 56 -1.36 14.20 -6.47
C PRO A 56 -2.83 13.76 -6.29
N GLY A 57 -3.45 13.16 -7.31
CA GLY A 57 -4.82 12.63 -7.24
C GLY A 57 -4.97 11.43 -6.28
N HIS A 58 -3.87 10.80 -5.87
CA HIS A 58 -3.88 9.64 -4.97
C HIS A 58 -3.85 10.00 -3.49
N ILE A 59 -3.75 11.28 -3.12
CA ILE A 59 -3.68 11.71 -1.70
C ILE A 59 -4.86 11.17 -0.89
N THR A 60 -6.07 11.20 -1.46
CA THR A 60 -7.29 10.71 -0.78
C THR A 60 -7.31 9.19 -0.57
N MET A 61 -6.49 8.43 -1.29
CA MET A 61 -6.31 6.98 -1.05
C MET A 61 -5.61 6.71 0.28
N LEU A 62 -4.82 7.66 0.77
CA LEU A 62 -4.05 7.51 2.00
C LEU A 62 -4.90 7.82 3.25
N ASP A 63 -6.07 8.42 3.07
CA ASP A 63 -6.90 8.92 4.17
C ASP A 63 -7.39 7.81 5.09
N GLY A 64 -7.15 7.99 6.39
CA GLY A 64 -7.63 7.10 7.43
C GLY A 64 -6.84 5.81 7.60
N TYR A 65 -5.72 5.65 6.88
CA TYR A 65 -4.68 4.68 7.20
C TYR A 65 -3.71 5.27 8.23
N GLU A 66 -3.30 4.45 9.19
CA GLU A 66 -2.33 4.85 10.22
C GLU A 66 -0.90 4.52 9.80
N THR A 67 -0.75 3.59 8.87
CA THR A 67 0.54 3.19 8.30
C THR A 67 0.35 2.95 6.82
N VAL A 68 1.25 3.53 6.02
CA VAL A 68 1.31 3.29 4.58
C VAL A 68 2.70 2.77 4.26
N VAL A 69 2.77 1.64 3.56
CA VAL A 69 3.99 1.02 3.06
C VAL A 69 4.03 1.22 1.55
N PHE A 70 4.92 2.09 1.09
CA PHE A 70 5.20 2.27 -0.33
C PHE A 70 6.18 1.21 -0.81
N ILE A 71 5.87 0.59 -1.94
CA ILE A 71 6.74 -0.40 -2.58
C ILE A 71 6.95 0.09 -4.00
N ASP A 72 8.19 0.42 -4.35
CA ASP A 72 8.54 0.99 -5.64
C ASP A 72 9.90 0.46 -6.10
N ALA A 73 10.15 0.51 -7.40
CA ALA A 73 11.49 0.36 -7.92
C ALA A 73 12.34 1.56 -7.51
N TYR A 74 13.59 1.31 -7.11
CA TYR A 74 14.53 2.37 -6.77
C TYR A 74 15.88 2.06 -7.41
N ILE A 75 16.44 3.05 -8.08
CA ILE A 75 17.82 3.01 -8.57
C ILE A 75 18.71 3.49 -7.44
N SER A 76 19.49 2.56 -6.87
CA SER A 76 20.50 2.90 -5.87
C SER A 76 21.66 3.64 -6.51
N GLU A 77 22.19 4.64 -5.82
CA GLU A 77 23.43 5.34 -6.22
C GLU A 77 24.65 4.42 -6.19
N ASP A 78 24.57 3.30 -5.47
CA ASP A 78 25.64 2.29 -5.35
C ASP A 78 25.64 1.24 -6.48
N MET A 79 24.75 1.37 -7.47
CA MET A 79 24.74 0.49 -8.64
C MET A 79 25.78 1.00 -9.67
N PRO A 80 26.79 0.19 -10.06
CA PRO A 80 27.84 0.59 -10.99
C PRO A 80 27.33 0.84 -12.43
#